data_AF-A0A830HL66-F1
#
_entry.id   AF-A0A830HL66-F1
#
_cell.length_a   1.000
_cell.length_b   1.000
_cell.length_c   1.000
_cell.angle_alpha   90.00
_cell.angle_beta   90.00
_cell.angle_gamma   90.00
#
_symmetry.space_group_name_H-M   'P 1'
#
loop_
_entity.id
_entity.type
_entity.pdbx_description
1 polymer ?
#
loop_
_entity_poly.entity_id
_entity_poly.type
_entity_poly.pdbx_seq_one_letter_code
_entity_poly.pdbx_strand_id
1 'polypeptide(L)'
;MNTTTLLSDYALLEESARAAQRARRTASAMAASAPRPTLPPALHHLQKTAEKHGVDLCFMQPGMSRRKNNSTRVYNNSSGGGGGRRGGRGGGRGRGSGGRAGRAADASDSARIVWHVEWRFQDVKDTNGDVVVRVDNAVPENTTMLSALNAHVSSGTDDARVQGAAARAELKSYAGEKRNVRLLLEGLLDAPSADVHVATPGGPVLSSPVDETRTLRDALSGHRIVEHPVFFVSVERDTSPQD
;
A
#
# COMPACT_ATOMS: atom_id res chain seq x y z
N MET A 1 45.74 29.30 -19.12
CA MET A 1 44.51 28.49 -19.24
C MET A 1 44.23 28.32 -20.72
N ASN A 2 44.16 27.07 -21.20
CA ASN A 2 43.97 26.80 -22.62
C ASN A 2 42.49 27.00 -23.00
N THR A 3 42.24 28.00 -23.83
CA THR A 3 40.90 28.34 -24.35
C THR A 3 40.26 27.19 -25.13
N THR A 4 41.08 26.30 -25.71
CA THR A 4 40.66 25.08 -26.40
C THR A 4 39.94 24.10 -25.50
N THR A 5 40.34 23.96 -24.23
CA THR A 5 39.69 23.04 -23.27
C THR A 5 38.31 23.55 -22.86
N LEU A 6 38.16 24.87 -22.68
CA LEU A 6 36.86 25.47 -22.33
C LEU A 6 35.84 25.33 -23.46
N LEU A 7 36.28 25.44 -24.72
CA LEU A 7 35.41 25.28 -25.88
C LEU A 7 34.96 23.82 -26.06
N SER A 8 35.82 22.83 -25.78
CA SER A 8 35.44 21.41 -25.83
C SER A 8 34.42 21.05 -24.76
N ASP A 9 34.58 21.56 -23.55
CA ASP A 9 33.66 21.28 -22.43
C ASP A 9 32.27 21.86 -22.70
N TYR A 10 32.20 23.08 -23.25
CA TYR A 10 30.94 23.69 -23.66
C TYR A 10 30.23 22.88 -24.75
N ALA A 11 30.97 22.45 -25.79
CA ALA A 11 30.41 21.65 -26.86
C ALA A 11 29.85 20.30 -26.35
N LEU A 12 30.54 19.67 -25.40
CA LEU A 12 30.07 18.45 -24.75
C LEU A 12 28.77 18.69 -23.97
N LEU A 13 28.70 19.76 -23.19
CA LEU A 13 27.49 20.10 -22.43
C LEU A 13 26.31 20.38 -23.35
N GLU A 14 26.51 21.11 -24.44
CA GLU A 14 25.45 21.39 -25.40
C GLU A 14 24.95 20.11 -26.09
N GLU A 15 25.86 19.22 -26.50
CA GLU A 15 25.47 17.95 -27.12
C GLU A 15 24.75 17.04 -26.11
N SER A 16 25.19 17.01 -24.85
CA SER A 16 24.51 16.28 -23.78
C SER A 16 23.08 16.79 -23.55
N ALA A 17 22.87 18.11 -23.58
CA ALA A 17 21.56 18.72 -23.44
C ALA A 17 20.64 18.38 -24.62
N ARG A 18 21.16 18.43 -25.86
CA ARG A 18 20.41 18.02 -27.07
C ARG A 18 20.05 16.54 -27.02
N ALA A 19 20.97 15.66 -26.62
CA ALA A 19 20.71 14.23 -26.48
C ALA A 19 19.61 13.95 -25.45
N ALA A 20 19.66 14.59 -24.28
CA ALA A 20 18.62 14.50 -23.26
C ALA A 20 17.25 14.98 -23.78
N GLN A 21 17.21 16.08 -24.54
CA GLN A 21 15.97 16.60 -25.13
C GLN A 21 15.40 15.65 -26.20
N ARG A 22 16.26 15.08 -27.06
CA ARG A 22 15.85 14.06 -28.06
C ARG A 22 15.25 12.85 -27.36
N ALA A 23 15.91 12.33 -26.32
CA ALA A 23 15.42 11.20 -25.54
C ALA A 23 14.04 11.49 -24.89
N ARG A 24 13.81 12.70 -24.37
CA ARG A 24 12.50 13.10 -23.84
C ARG A 24 11.42 13.14 -24.92
N ARG A 25 11.72 13.67 -26.11
CA ARG A 25 10.77 13.74 -27.23
C ARG A 25 10.41 12.34 -27.76
N THR A 26 11.40 11.47 -27.94
CA THR A 26 11.16 10.10 -28.37
C THR A 26 10.38 9.32 -27.32
N ALA A 27 10.72 9.46 -26.03
CA ALA A 27 9.97 8.84 -24.95
C ALA A 27 8.50 9.30 -24.92
N SER A 28 8.24 10.60 -25.09
CA SER A 28 6.88 11.14 -25.12
C SER A 28 6.09 10.64 -26.34
N ALA A 29 6.70 10.60 -27.53
CA ALA A 29 6.07 10.08 -28.74
C ALA A 29 5.75 8.58 -28.63
N MET A 30 6.70 7.78 -28.10
CA MET A 30 6.48 6.35 -27.86
C MET A 30 5.43 6.12 -26.76
N ALA A 31 5.40 6.94 -25.72
CA ALA A 31 4.37 6.88 -24.68
C ALA A 31 2.97 7.24 -25.21
N ALA A 32 2.88 8.17 -26.17
CA ALA A 32 1.62 8.54 -26.80
C ALA A 32 1.06 7.46 -27.73
N SER A 33 1.93 6.67 -28.39
CA SER A 33 1.51 5.59 -29.30
C SER A 33 1.38 4.22 -28.62
N ALA A 34 1.99 4.04 -27.44
CA ALA A 34 1.92 2.78 -26.72
C ALA A 34 0.49 2.56 -26.20
N PRO A 35 -0.11 1.36 -26.43
CA PRO A 35 -1.35 1.02 -25.76
C PRO A 35 -1.12 1.14 -24.25
N ARG A 36 -1.90 1.99 -23.58
CA ARG A 36 -1.78 2.20 -22.13
C ARG A 36 -1.80 0.81 -21.48
N PRO A 37 -0.80 0.45 -20.65
CA PRO A 37 -0.81 -0.84 -19.99
C PRO A 37 -2.07 -0.91 -19.13
N THR A 38 -3.08 -1.60 -19.65
CA THR A 38 -4.35 -1.73 -18.95
C THR A 38 -4.10 -2.65 -17.78
N LEU A 39 -4.31 -2.14 -16.58
CA LEU A 39 -4.26 -2.96 -15.38
C LEU A 39 -5.22 -4.16 -15.55
N PRO A 40 -4.82 -5.37 -15.14
CA PRO A 40 -5.72 -6.50 -15.07
C PRO A 40 -7.03 -6.12 -14.35
N PRO A 41 -8.20 -6.63 -14.77
CA PRO A 41 -9.49 -6.22 -14.22
C PRO A 41 -9.59 -6.30 -12.70
N ALA A 42 -8.99 -7.32 -12.08
CA ALA A 42 -8.95 -7.48 -10.63
C ALA A 42 -8.19 -6.34 -9.93
N LEU A 43 -7.06 -5.90 -10.48
CA LEU A 43 -6.27 -4.80 -9.91
C LEU A 43 -6.94 -3.45 -10.13
N HIS A 44 -7.60 -3.25 -11.27
CA HIS A 44 -8.41 -2.06 -11.50
C HIS A 44 -9.61 -1.98 -10.53
N HIS A 45 -10.25 -3.12 -10.23
CA HIS A 45 -11.29 -3.17 -9.20
C HIS A 45 -10.74 -2.87 -7.80
N LEU A 46 -9.58 -3.43 -7.45
CA LEU A 46 -8.90 -3.12 -6.19
C LEU A 46 -8.54 -1.64 -6.08
N GLN A 47 -7.98 -1.05 -7.14
CA GLN A 47 -7.63 0.38 -7.18
C GLN A 47 -8.85 1.26 -6.93
N LYS A 48 -9.95 1.02 -7.66
CA LYS A 48 -11.20 1.78 -7.47
C LYS A 48 -11.82 1.57 -6.10
N THR A 49 -11.64 0.41 -5.49
CA THR A 49 -12.16 0.14 -4.14
C THR A 49 -11.31 0.87 -3.10
N ALA A 50 -9.98 0.88 -3.26
CA ALA A 50 -9.06 1.64 -2.42
C ALA A 50 -9.34 3.16 -2.52
N GLU A 51 -9.56 3.67 -3.74
CA GLU A 51 -9.89 5.07 -3.99
C GLU A 51 -11.19 5.49 -3.28
N LYS A 52 -12.22 4.63 -3.30
CA LYS A 52 -13.46 4.86 -2.53
C LYS A 52 -13.24 4.93 -1.02
N HIS A 53 -12.20 4.28 -0.51
CA HIS A 53 -11.81 4.34 0.91
C HIS A 53 -10.80 5.48 1.18
N GLY A 54 -10.53 6.33 0.19
CA GLY A 54 -9.61 7.46 0.29
C GLY A 54 -8.14 7.07 0.19
N VAL A 55 -7.82 5.91 -0.38
CA VAL A 55 -6.43 5.43 -0.55
C VAL A 55 -6.03 5.49 -2.03
N ASP A 56 -4.97 6.23 -2.36
CA ASP A 56 -4.40 6.27 -3.70
C ASP A 56 -3.43 5.10 -3.90
N LEU A 57 -3.96 3.97 -4.39
CA LEU A 57 -3.19 2.75 -4.61
C LEU A 57 -2.51 2.73 -5.99
N CYS A 58 -1.18 2.73 -5.97
CA CYS A 58 -0.33 2.64 -7.15
C CYS A 58 0.26 1.22 -7.30
N PHE A 59 0.27 0.68 -8.52
CA PHE A 59 0.91 -0.60 -8.82
C PHE A 59 2.24 -0.38 -9.56
N MET A 60 3.25 -1.16 -9.20
CA MET A 60 4.51 -1.27 -9.91
C MET A 60 4.32 -2.00 -11.24
N GLN A 61 5.36 -1.97 -12.09
CA GLN A 61 5.37 -2.71 -13.35
C GLN A 61 5.27 -4.23 -13.12
N PRO A 62 4.63 -4.98 -14.04
CA PRO A 62 4.58 -6.44 -13.94
C PRO A 62 6.00 -7.02 -13.97
N GLY A 63 6.28 -8.03 -13.15
CA GLY A 63 7.61 -8.64 -13.04
C GLY A 63 8.41 -8.23 -11.80
N MET A 64 8.09 -7.08 -11.20
CA MET A 64 8.74 -6.60 -9.96
C MET A 64 8.40 -7.49 -8.77
N SER A 65 9.40 -7.82 -7.93
CA SER A 65 9.23 -8.75 -6.80
C SER A 65 8.16 -8.31 -5.80
N ARG A 66 8.09 -7.01 -5.48
CA ARG A 66 7.07 -6.45 -4.58
C ARG A 66 5.65 -6.70 -5.10
N ARG A 67 5.43 -6.54 -6.40
CA ARG A 67 4.13 -6.85 -7.05
C ARG A 67 3.83 -8.34 -7.09
N LYS A 68 4.83 -9.18 -7.32
CA LYS A 68 4.67 -10.65 -7.33
C LYS A 68 4.24 -11.20 -5.98
N ASN A 69 4.74 -10.61 -4.89
CA ASN A 69 4.46 -11.04 -3.53
C ASN A 69 3.20 -10.39 -2.93
N ASN A 70 2.63 -9.38 -3.60
CA ASN A 70 1.45 -8.68 -3.12
C ASN A 70 0.21 -9.59 -3.17
N SER A 71 -0.37 -9.84 -2.00
CA SER A 71 -1.60 -10.64 -1.84
C SER A 71 -2.85 -9.80 -1.55
N THR A 72 -2.76 -8.47 -1.66
CA THR A 72 -3.88 -7.55 -1.43
C THR A 72 -5.03 -7.84 -2.40
N ARG A 73 -6.24 -7.93 -1.87
CA ARG A 73 -7.43 -8.26 -2.67
C ARG A 73 -8.70 -7.67 -2.08
N VAL A 74 -9.70 -7.49 -2.95
CA VAL A 74 -11.05 -7.10 -2.54
C VAL A 74 -11.87 -8.36 -2.25
N TYR A 75 -12.53 -8.37 -1.09
CA TYR A 75 -13.48 -9.38 -0.67
C TYR A 75 -14.91 -8.84 -0.79
N ASN A 76 -15.68 -9.43 -1.70
CA ASN A 76 -17.10 -9.15 -1.82
C ASN A 76 -17.83 -10.11 -0.89
N ASN A 77 -18.59 -9.58 0.07
CA ASN A 77 -19.38 -10.40 1.01
C ASN A 77 -20.63 -11.01 0.34
N SER A 78 -20.79 -10.85 -0.98
CA SER A 78 -21.93 -11.33 -1.76
C SER A 78 -22.00 -12.85 -1.92
N SER A 79 -21.24 -13.64 -1.15
CA SER A 79 -21.29 -15.12 -1.16
C SER A 79 -22.39 -15.71 -0.27
N GLY A 80 -23.28 -14.88 0.28
CA GLY A 80 -24.56 -15.32 0.85
C GLY A 80 -25.49 -15.91 -0.22
N GLY A 81 -25.33 -17.20 -0.55
CA GLY A 81 -26.45 -18.07 -0.93
C GLY A 81 -27.12 -17.81 -2.28
N GLY A 82 -26.38 -17.81 -3.38
CA GLY A 82 -26.95 -17.97 -4.75
C GLY A 82 -27.22 -19.44 -5.13
N GLY A 83 -27.50 -20.29 -4.15
CA GLY A 83 -27.92 -21.67 -4.38
C GLY A 83 -29.39 -21.70 -4.79
N GLY A 84 -29.64 -21.81 -6.10
CA GLY A 84 -30.90 -22.33 -6.63
C GLY A 84 -32.01 -21.32 -6.87
N ARG A 85 -32.37 -21.14 -8.15
CA ARG A 85 -33.68 -21.55 -8.67
C ARG A 85 -33.71 -21.43 -10.20
N ARG A 86 -33.53 -22.59 -10.83
CA ARG A 86 -34.19 -22.93 -12.09
C ARG A 86 -35.69 -22.70 -11.94
N GLY A 87 -36.32 -22.17 -12.98
CA GLY A 87 -37.72 -22.42 -13.29
C GLY A 87 -38.67 -21.25 -12.99
N GLY A 88 -39.36 -20.78 -14.04
CA GLY A 88 -40.57 -19.98 -13.87
C GLY A 88 -40.78 -18.89 -14.91
N ARG A 89 -40.98 -19.26 -16.18
CA ARG A 89 -41.72 -18.39 -17.11
C ARG A 89 -43.16 -18.28 -16.61
N GLY A 90 -43.60 -17.09 -16.27
CA GLY A 90 -45.01 -16.79 -15.97
C GLY A 90 -45.26 -15.30 -16.13
N GLY A 91 -46.01 -14.93 -17.17
CA GLY A 91 -46.36 -13.55 -17.48
C GLY A 91 -47.42 -12.99 -16.52
N GLY A 92 -47.39 -11.67 -16.33
CA GLY A 92 -48.42 -10.95 -15.59
C GLY A 92 -48.12 -9.46 -15.56
N ARG A 93 -48.80 -8.69 -16.41
CA ARG A 93 -48.78 -7.22 -16.39
C ARG A 93 -49.66 -6.73 -15.24
N GLY A 94 -49.08 -6.03 -14.28
CA GLY A 94 -49.80 -5.33 -13.21
C GLY A 94 -49.13 -4.00 -12.89
N ARG A 95 -49.77 -2.90 -13.29
CA ARG A 95 -49.41 -1.54 -12.90
C ARG A 95 -49.86 -1.31 -11.46
N GLY A 96 -48.92 -1.04 -10.56
CA GLY A 96 -49.19 -0.61 -9.19
C GLY A 96 -48.20 0.48 -8.79
N SER A 97 -48.67 1.73 -8.80
CA SER A 97 -47.99 2.88 -8.21
C SER A 97 -48.14 2.83 -6.70
N GLY A 98 -47.04 2.77 -5.96
CA GLY A 98 -47.07 2.77 -4.49
C GLY A 98 -45.76 3.25 -3.89
N GLY A 99 -45.83 4.45 -3.29
CA GLY A 99 -45.04 4.96 -2.16
C GLY A 99 -43.60 4.51 -1.98
N ARG A 100 -42.65 5.38 -2.33
CA ARG A 100 -41.24 5.24 -1.93
C ARG A 100 -41.03 5.95 -0.59
N ALA A 101 -41.46 5.32 0.50
CA ALA A 101 -41.07 5.69 1.85
C ALA A 101 -39.66 5.17 2.16
N GLY A 102 -38.91 5.95 2.93
CA GLY A 102 -37.46 5.86 3.14
C GLY A 102 -36.93 4.46 3.42
N ARG A 103 -35.92 4.06 2.64
CA ARG A 103 -35.13 2.86 2.88
C ARG A 103 -33.77 3.29 3.44
N ALA A 104 -33.71 3.40 4.75
CA ALA A 104 -32.47 3.36 5.52
C ALA A 104 -31.86 1.95 5.38
N ALA A 105 -31.25 1.68 4.22
CA ALA A 105 -30.53 0.46 3.92
C ALA A 105 -29.10 0.81 3.51
N ASP A 106 -28.42 1.61 4.34
CA ASP A 106 -27.03 2.03 4.11
C ASP A 106 -26.01 1.11 4.81
N ALA A 107 -26.46 -0.06 5.29
CA ALA A 107 -25.59 -1.16 5.72
C ALA A 107 -25.27 -2.13 4.56
N SER A 108 -25.27 -1.61 3.33
CA SER A 108 -24.97 -2.38 2.12
C SER A 108 -23.48 -2.68 2.06
N ASP A 109 -23.13 -3.85 2.55
CA ASP A 109 -22.20 -4.78 1.91
C ASP A 109 -21.03 -4.15 1.14
N SER A 110 -20.31 -3.25 1.80
CA SER A 110 -19.23 -2.51 1.17
C SER A 110 -18.06 -3.47 0.98
N ALA A 111 -17.66 -3.65 -0.27
CA ALA A 111 -16.53 -4.48 -0.65
C ALA A 111 -15.33 -4.18 0.27
N ARG A 112 -14.82 -5.22 0.93
CA ARG A 112 -13.79 -5.06 1.97
C ARG A 112 -12.42 -5.35 1.39
N ILE A 113 -11.45 -4.50 1.67
CA ILE A 113 -10.06 -4.78 1.27
C ILE A 113 -9.40 -5.64 2.35
N VAL A 114 -8.75 -6.71 1.90
CA VAL A 114 -7.82 -7.50 2.70
C VAL A 114 -6.43 -7.15 2.22
N TRP A 115 -5.65 -6.53 3.09
CA TRP A 115 -4.34 -5.98 2.79
C TRP A 115 -3.22 -7.00 2.99
N HIS A 116 -2.27 -6.97 2.07
CA HIS A 116 -0.90 -7.38 2.36
C HIS A 116 -0.26 -6.25 3.18
N VAL A 117 0.44 -6.54 4.27
CA VAL A 117 1.06 -5.53 5.14
C VAL A 117 2.48 -5.94 5.44
N GLU A 118 3.44 -5.03 5.25
CA GLU A 118 4.83 -5.24 5.62
C GLU A 118 5.15 -4.45 6.91
N TRP A 119 5.76 -5.12 7.89
CA TRP A 119 6.18 -4.55 9.17
C TRP A 119 7.71 -4.55 9.24
N ARG A 120 8.32 -3.40 9.48
CA ARG A 120 9.78 -3.22 9.60
C ARG A 120 10.12 -2.77 11.01
N PHE A 121 10.76 -3.65 11.79
CA PHE A 121 11.08 -3.41 13.19
C PHE A 121 12.45 -2.74 13.32
N GLN A 122 12.47 -1.41 13.46
CA GLN A 122 13.70 -0.62 13.34
C GLN A 122 14.74 -0.95 14.41
N ASP A 123 14.28 -1.24 15.62
CA ASP A 123 15.17 -1.52 16.76
C ASP A 123 15.63 -2.99 16.80
N VAL A 124 14.99 -3.88 16.04
CA VAL A 124 15.32 -5.32 16.01
C VAL A 124 16.21 -5.62 14.82
N LYS A 125 17.42 -6.15 15.09
CA LYS A 125 18.34 -6.60 14.04
C LYS A 125 18.35 -8.12 13.92
N ASP A 126 18.49 -8.62 12.69
CA ASP A 126 18.74 -10.03 12.43
C ASP A 126 20.21 -10.42 12.67
N THR A 127 20.59 -11.65 12.38
CA THR A 127 21.97 -12.14 12.53
C THR A 127 22.99 -11.44 11.64
N ASN A 128 22.54 -10.81 10.56
CA ASN A 128 23.38 -10.06 9.62
C ASN A 128 23.45 -8.57 9.99
N GLY A 129 22.70 -8.13 11.01
CA GLY A 129 22.58 -6.73 11.39
C GLY A 129 21.52 -5.96 10.61
N ASP A 130 20.73 -6.64 9.76
CA ASP A 130 19.67 -6.04 8.97
C ASP A 130 18.39 -5.84 9.79
N VAL A 131 17.55 -4.90 9.38
CA VAL A 131 16.24 -4.66 10.00
C VAL A 131 15.36 -5.89 9.83
N VAL A 132 14.75 -6.38 10.91
CA VAL A 132 13.79 -7.47 10.82
C VAL A 132 12.54 -7.00 10.08
N VAL A 133 12.26 -7.64 8.94
CA VAL A 133 11.05 -7.43 8.14
C VAL A 133 10.11 -8.60 8.30
N ARG A 134 8.82 -8.29 8.48
CA ARG A 134 7.76 -9.28 8.51
C ARG A 134 6.61 -8.90 7.58
N VAL A 135 5.81 -9.89 7.21
CA VAL A 135 4.74 -9.72 6.24
C VAL A 135 3.48 -10.46 6.71
N ASP A 136 2.36 -9.74 6.72
CA ASP A 136 1.02 -10.31 6.81
C ASP A 136 0.37 -10.32 5.43
N ASN A 137 -0.13 -11.48 5.01
CA ASN A 137 -0.71 -11.62 3.67
C ASN A 137 -2.20 -11.27 3.62
N ALA A 138 -2.87 -11.17 4.76
CA ALA A 138 -4.32 -11.08 4.81
C ALA A 138 -4.86 -10.32 6.03
N VAL A 139 -4.56 -9.03 6.13
CA VAL A 139 -5.08 -8.16 7.20
C VAL A 139 -6.38 -7.49 6.74
N PRO A 140 -7.54 -7.78 7.37
CA PRO A 140 -8.78 -7.06 7.08
C PRO A 140 -8.63 -5.57 7.38
N GLU A 141 -9.09 -4.69 6.48
CA GLU A 141 -8.96 -3.24 6.64
C GLU A 141 -9.65 -2.66 7.88
N ASN A 142 -10.61 -3.36 8.46
CA ASN A 142 -11.31 -2.96 9.69
C ASN A 142 -10.59 -3.40 10.97
N THR A 143 -9.47 -4.12 10.86
CA THR A 143 -8.62 -4.47 12.00
C THR A 143 -7.90 -3.21 12.48
N THR A 144 -7.83 -3.01 13.81
CA THR A 144 -7.02 -1.93 14.38
C THR A 144 -5.54 -2.20 14.17
N MET A 145 -4.74 -1.15 13.97
CA MET A 145 -3.30 -1.27 13.76
C MET A 145 -2.62 -2.02 14.91
N LEU A 146 -2.98 -1.71 16.15
CA LEU A 146 -2.47 -2.39 17.34
C LEU A 146 -2.87 -3.88 17.38
N SER A 147 -4.11 -4.22 17.02
CA SER A 147 -4.55 -5.63 16.98
C SER A 147 -3.84 -6.40 15.89
N ALA A 148 -3.63 -5.82 14.71
CA ALA A 148 -2.91 -6.44 13.61
C ALA A 148 -1.45 -6.71 14.00
N LEU A 149 -0.77 -5.71 14.57
CA LEU A 149 0.60 -5.84 15.05
C LEU A 149 0.72 -6.90 16.15
N ASN A 150 -0.16 -6.88 17.15
CA ASN A 150 -0.15 -7.86 18.24
C ASN A 150 -0.37 -9.29 17.72
N ALA A 151 -1.34 -9.49 16.83
CA ALA A 151 -1.58 -10.80 16.22
C ALA A 151 -0.34 -11.28 15.45
N HIS A 152 0.29 -10.37 14.70
CA HIS A 152 1.46 -10.67 13.91
C HIS A 152 2.67 -11.07 14.76
N VAL A 153 3.05 -10.22 15.73
CA VAL A 153 4.17 -10.47 16.65
C VAL A 153 3.95 -11.75 17.45
N SER A 154 2.71 -12.03 17.87
CA SER A 154 2.40 -13.26 18.61
C SER A 154 2.50 -14.52 17.74
N SER A 155 2.12 -14.45 16.46
CA SER A 155 2.20 -15.58 15.53
C SER A 155 3.62 -15.85 15.03
N GLY A 156 4.47 -14.82 15.00
CA GLY A 156 5.80 -14.85 14.40
C GLY A 156 6.92 -15.40 15.27
N THR A 157 6.64 -15.94 16.47
CA THR A 157 7.68 -16.45 17.37
C THR A 157 8.41 -17.69 16.85
N ASP A 158 7.83 -18.37 15.86
CA ASP A 158 8.34 -19.62 15.30
C ASP A 158 8.98 -19.45 13.91
N ASP A 159 9.00 -18.23 13.35
CA ASP A 159 9.58 -18.02 12.02
C ASP A 159 11.11 -18.08 12.09
N ALA A 160 11.66 -19.09 11.40
CA ALA A 160 13.07 -19.44 11.32
C ALA A 160 13.99 -18.30 10.85
N ARG A 161 13.44 -17.21 10.28
CA ARG A 161 14.21 -16.02 9.88
C ARG A 161 14.61 -15.12 11.04
N VAL A 162 13.86 -15.10 12.14
CA VAL A 162 14.30 -14.39 13.36
C VAL A 162 15.13 -15.38 14.18
N GLN A 163 16.38 -15.52 13.75
CA GLN A 163 17.36 -16.35 14.42
C GLN A 163 17.90 -15.60 15.63
N GLY A 164 17.80 -16.23 16.81
CA GLY A 164 18.29 -15.69 18.07
C GLY A 164 17.19 -15.52 19.12
N ALA A 165 17.47 -15.96 20.33
CA ALA A 165 16.57 -15.77 21.48
C ALA A 165 16.38 -14.27 21.80
N ALA A 166 17.44 -13.47 21.62
CA ALA A 166 17.42 -12.02 21.86
C ALA A 166 16.45 -11.28 20.92
N ALA A 167 16.57 -11.48 19.60
CA ALA A 167 15.67 -10.85 18.63
C ALA A 167 14.20 -11.27 18.83
N ARG A 168 13.95 -12.52 19.23
CA ARG A 168 12.58 -12.97 19.59
C ARG A 168 12.07 -12.33 20.89
N ALA A 169 12.93 -12.18 21.90
CA ALA A 169 12.56 -11.49 23.14
C ALA A 169 12.27 -10.01 22.90
N GLU A 170 13.06 -9.37 22.03
CA GLU A 170 12.85 -7.98 21.62
C GLU A 170 11.60 -7.84 20.75
N LEU A 171 11.34 -8.74 19.81
CA LEU A 171 10.09 -8.74 19.03
C LEU A 171 8.87 -8.89 19.95
N LYS A 172 8.92 -9.80 20.94
CA LYS A 172 7.88 -9.92 21.98
C LYS A 172 7.70 -8.63 22.78
N SER A 173 8.72 -7.79 22.85
CA SER A 173 8.64 -6.47 23.46
C SER A 173 7.79 -5.47 22.64
N TYR A 174 7.41 -5.79 21.42
CA TYR A 174 6.43 -5.00 20.66
C TYR A 174 4.99 -5.45 20.90
N ALA A 175 4.77 -6.60 21.55
CA ALA A 175 3.44 -7.08 21.90
C ALA A 175 3.02 -6.57 23.28
N GLY A 176 1.78 -6.07 23.38
CA GLY A 176 1.13 -5.70 24.65
C GLY A 176 0.44 -4.33 24.65
N GLU A 177 -0.52 -4.15 25.56
CA GLU A 177 -1.48 -3.03 25.60
C GLU A 177 -0.91 -1.72 26.18
N LYS A 178 0.30 -1.73 26.77
CA LYS A 178 0.86 -0.60 27.54
C LYS A 178 2.21 -0.09 27.04
N ARG A 179 2.49 -0.17 25.74
CA ARG A 179 3.80 0.22 25.21
C ARG A 179 3.70 1.41 24.28
N ASN A 180 4.67 2.32 24.40
CA ASN A 180 4.84 3.48 23.53
C ASN A 180 5.39 3.01 22.17
N VAL A 181 4.58 2.29 21.40
CA VAL A 181 4.94 1.85 20.06
C VAL A 181 4.64 2.98 19.09
N ARG A 182 5.66 3.43 18.37
CA ARG A 182 5.48 4.42 17.32
C ARG A 182 5.42 3.71 15.97
N LEU A 183 4.31 3.92 15.26
CA LEU A 183 4.09 3.44 13.91
C LEU A 183 4.29 4.59 12.92
N LEU A 184 5.10 4.34 11.89
CA LEU A 184 5.25 5.26 10.76
C LEU A 184 4.87 4.54 9.47
N LEU A 185 3.97 5.12 8.67
CA LEU A 185 3.59 4.57 7.36
C LEU A 185 4.51 5.08 6.27
N GLU A 186 5.05 4.17 5.46
CA GLU A 186 5.76 4.49 4.23
C GLU A 186 4.78 5.02 3.18
N GLY A 187 4.92 6.29 2.81
CA GLY A 187 4.09 6.96 1.81
C GLY A 187 4.91 7.68 0.75
N LEU A 188 4.32 7.83 -0.44
CA LEU A 188 4.86 8.74 -1.44
C LEU A 188 4.30 10.15 -1.21
N LEU A 189 5.17 11.17 -1.24
CA LEU A 189 4.74 12.57 -1.25
C LEU A 189 3.76 12.83 -2.40
N ASP A 190 2.69 13.56 -2.09
CA ASP A 190 1.85 14.18 -3.11
C ASP A 190 2.69 15.15 -3.93
N ALA A 191 3.14 14.69 -5.10
CA ALA A 191 3.15 15.58 -6.24
C ALA A 191 1.70 15.61 -6.77
N PRO A 192 1.01 16.77 -6.74
CA PRO A 192 -0.38 16.92 -7.18
C PRO A 192 -0.50 16.88 -8.72
N SER A 193 0.03 15.83 -9.35
CA SER A 193 -0.07 15.63 -10.79
C SER A 193 -0.99 14.45 -11.06
N ALA A 194 -2.21 14.75 -11.48
CA ALA A 194 -3.33 13.82 -11.65
C ALA A 194 -3.13 12.74 -12.74
N ASP A 195 -2.03 12.79 -13.50
CA ASP A 195 -1.91 12.04 -14.76
C ASP A 195 -0.93 10.85 -14.75
N VAL A 196 -0.24 10.54 -13.65
CA VAL A 196 0.74 9.43 -13.62
C VAL A 196 0.56 8.51 -12.40
N HIS A 197 -0.21 7.44 -12.57
CA HIS A 197 -0.36 6.35 -11.57
C HIS A 197 0.80 5.33 -11.55
N VAL A 198 1.90 5.61 -12.24
CA VAL A 198 3.10 4.75 -12.22
C VAL A 198 4.10 5.37 -11.25
N ALA A 199 4.20 4.80 -10.06
CA ALA A 199 5.23 5.18 -9.10
C ALA A 199 6.62 4.97 -9.71
N THR A 200 7.43 6.03 -9.73
CA THR A 200 8.84 5.92 -10.15
C THR A 200 9.64 5.34 -8.98
N PRO A 201 10.34 4.21 -9.15
CA PRO A 201 11.24 3.69 -8.12
C PRO A 201 12.31 4.75 -7.78
N GLY A 202 12.46 5.07 -6.49
CA GLY A 202 13.50 6.00 -6.01
C GLY A 202 13.04 7.44 -5.73
N GLY A 203 11.74 7.72 -5.70
CA GLY A 203 11.23 8.96 -5.12
C GLY A 203 11.56 9.07 -3.61
N PRO A 204 11.62 10.29 -3.04
CA PRO A 204 11.80 10.46 -1.61
C PRO A 204 10.64 9.77 -0.87
N VAL A 205 11.00 8.81 -0.03
CA VAL A 205 10.07 8.10 0.83
C VAL A 205 9.84 8.97 2.06
N LEU A 206 8.61 9.40 2.28
CA LEU A 206 8.23 10.00 3.55
C LEU A 206 7.61 8.94 4.46
N SER A 207 7.81 9.16 5.75
CA SER A 207 7.13 8.41 6.78
C SER A 207 6.20 9.34 7.54
N SER A 208 4.91 8.98 7.64
CA SER A 208 3.92 9.72 8.43
C SER A 208 3.59 8.96 9.72
N PRO A 209 3.48 9.64 10.87
CA PRO A 209 3.05 8.98 12.09
C PRO A 209 1.61 8.49 11.97
N VAL A 210 1.36 7.27 12.44
CA VAL A 210 0.04 6.63 12.42
C VAL A 210 -0.37 6.29 13.84
N ASP A 211 -1.60 6.67 14.19
CA ASP A 211 -2.26 6.29 15.44
C ASP A 211 -2.62 4.79 15.41
N GLU A 212 -2.07 4.04 16.34
CA GLU A 212 -2.21 2.59 16.47
C GLU A 212 -3.63 2.14 16.88
N THR A 213 -4.44 3.04 17.41
CA THR A 213 -5.82 2.75 17.82
C THR A 213 -6.78 2.73 16.63
N ARG A 214 -6.41 3.37 15.53
CA ARG A 214 -7.23 3.46 14.32
C ARG A 214 -7.28 2.15 13.57
N THR A 215 -8.35 1.97 12.80
CA THR A 215 -8.44 0.86 11.84
C THR A 215 -7.43 1.04 10.71
N LEU A 216 -7.01 -0.05 10.10
CA LEU A 216 -6.10 0.00 8.94
C LEU A 216 -6.71 0.86 7.82
N ARG A 217 -8.02 0.77 7.56
CA ARG A 217 -8.72 1.64 6.60
C ARG A 217 -8.50 3.12 6.91
N ASP A 218 -8.76 3.51 8.15
CA ASP A 218 -8.69 4.91 8.57
C ASP A 218 -7.25 5.43 8.57
N ALA A 219 -6.30 4.58 8.99
CA ALA A 219 -4.88 4.88 8.99
C ALA A 219 -4.31 5.12 7.57
N LEU A 220 -4.78 4.35 6.59
CA LEU A 220 -4.35 4.48 5.20
C LEU A 220 -5.08 5.58 4.43
N SER A 221 -6.24 6.03 4.91
CA SER A 221 -7.02 7.08 4.25
C SER A 221 -6.22 8.37 4.11
N GLY A 222 -6.28 9.00 2.94
CA GLY A 222 -5.50 10.18 2.57
C GLY A 222 -4.06 9.89 2.14
N HIS A 223 -3.62 8.64 2.10
CA HIS A 223 -2.25 8.28 1.73
C HIS A 223 -2.17 7.65 0.34
N ARG A 224 -1.05 7.93 -0.35
CA ARG A 224 -0.62 7.24 -1.56
C ARG A 224 0.29 6.07 -1.24
N ILE A 225 -0.15 4.87 -1.61
CA ILE A 225 0.51 3.60 -1.28
C ILE A 225 0.98 2.92 -2.55
N VAL A 226 2.21 2.41 -2.54
CA VAL A 226 2.76 1.61 -3.64
C VAL A 226 2.64 0.13 -3.29
N GLU A 227 1.83 -0.61 -4.06
CA GLU A 227 1.49 -2.03 -3.91
C GLU A 227 0.72 -2.39 -2.64
N HIS A 228 1.33 -2.13 -1.49
CA HIS A 228 0.82 -2.46 -0.17
C HIS A 228 1.46 -1.56 0.90
N PRO A 229 0.78 -1.31 2.02
CA PRO A 229 1.31 -0.51 3.12
C PRO A 229 2.55 -1.17 3.74
N VAL A 230 3.54 -0.34 4.05
CA VAL A 230 4.74 -0.71 4.80
C VAL A 230 4.78 0.16 6.04
N PHE A 231 4.84 -0.45 7.21
CA PHE A 231 4.93 0.25 8.47
C PHE A 231 6.31 0.06 9.08
N PHE A 232 6.93 1.16 9.50
CA PHE A 232 8.08 1.16 10.38
C PHE A 232 7.59 1.16 11.82
N VAL A 233 8.09 0.21 12.60
CA VAL A 233 7.73 -0.01 13.99
C VAL A 233 8.97 0.27 14.84
N SER A 234 8.83 1.14 15.82
CA SER A 234 9.88 1.46 16.81
C SER A 234 9.27 1.56 18.20
N VAL A 235 10.04 1.21 19.23
CA VAL A 235 9.64 1.41 20.63
C VAL A 235 10.20 2.74 21.10
N GLU A 236 9.34 3.68 21.51
CA GLU A 236 9.80 4.86 22.23
C GLU A 236 10.29 4.41 23.60
N ARG A 237 11.61 4.52 23.79
CA ARG A 237 12.23 4.36 25.11
C ARG A 237 11.98 5.67 25.83
N ASP A 238 11.38 5.62 27.01
CA ASP A 238 11.24 6.80 27.87
C ASP A 238 12.65 7.32 28.17
N THR A 239 13.13 8.29 27.41
CA THR A 239 14.42 8.94 27.64
C THR A 239 14.30 10.01 28.72
N SER A 240 13.38 9.81 29.69
CA SER A 240 13.26 10.70 30.83
C SER A 240 14.64 10.83 31.46
N PRO A 241 15.23 12.05 31.51
CA PRO A 241 16.52 12.24 32.12
C PRO A 241 16.43 11.73 33.56
N GLN A 242 17.27 10.76 33.92
CA GLN A 242 17.49 10.43 35.32
C GLN A 242 18.23 11.62 35.93
N ASP A 243 17.49 12.46 36.65
CA ASP A 243 18.04 13.50 37.53
C ASP A 243 18.79 12.89 38.72
#